data_AF-A0A2G9TNC5-F1
#
_entry.id   AF-A0A2G9TNC5-F1
#
_cell.length_a   1.000
_cell.length_b   1.000
_cell.length_c   1.000
_cell.angle_alpha   90.00
_cell.angle_beta   90.00
_cell.angle_gamma   90.00
#
_symmetry.space_group_name_H-M   'P 1'
#
loop_
_entity.id
_entity.type
_entity.pdbx_description
1 polymer ?
#
loop_
_entity_poly.entity_id
_entity_poly.type
_entity_poly.pdbx_seq_one_letter_code
_entity_poly.pdbx_strand_id
1 'polypeptide(L)' 'MLLPDNDEEGSTTILAFCLVIVASALSSNSTEEPPCPDGWLRLFNSCYLFETEKLNFGMAVTNCVLK' A
#
# COMPACT_ATOMS: atom_id res chain seq x y z
N MET A 1 -32.72 34.80 -25.58
CA MET A 1 -31.28 34.88 -25.29
C MET A 1 -31.12 35.59 -23.96
N LEU A 2 -31.10 34.84 -22.85
CA LEU A 2 -30.64 35.31 -21.53
C LEU A 2 -29.97 34.10 -20.84
N LEU A 3 -28.70 34.28 -20.47
CA LEU A 3 -27.85 33.36 -19.68
C LEU A 3 -28.07 33.64 -18.17
N PRO A 4 -27.37 32.95 -17.25
CA PRO A 4 -27.92 31.90 -16.40
C PRO A 4 -28.09 32.35 -14.94
N ASP A 5 -29.00 31.73 -14.20
CA ASP A 5 -29.06 31.78 -12.74
C ASP A 5 -27.90 30.95 -12.15
N ASN A 6 -26.98 31.63 -11.45
CA ASN A 6 -25.95 31.11 -10.54
C ASN A 6 -26.01 32.05 -9.32
N ASP A 7 -25.79 31.69 -8.07
CA ASP A 7 -25.40 30.47 -7.36
C ASP A 7 -25.27 30.96 -5.90
N GLU A 8 -25.96 30.42 -4.90
CA GLU A 8 -25.55 30.64 -3.49
C GLU A 8 -25.68 29.42 -2.55
N GLU A 9 -26.14 28.25 -3.02
CA GLU A 9 -26.27 27.05 -2.14
C GLU A 9 -25.47 25.81 -2.62
N GLY A 10 -24.76 25.92 -3.76
CA GLY A 10 -24.00 24.81 -4.35
C GLY A 10 -22.50 24.76 -4.00
N SER A 11 -21.94 25.82 -3.39
CA SER A 11 -20.48 25.94 -3.22
C SER A 11 -19.94 25.23 -1.97
N THR A 12 -20.66 25.33 -0.85
CA THR A 12 -20.30 24.70 0.43
C THR A 12 -20.46 23.18 0.41
N THR A 13 -21.43 22.66 -0.34
CA THR A 13 -21.67 21.22 -0.48
C THR A 13 -20.58 20.56 -1.31
N ILE A 14 -20.17 21.12 -2.45
CA ILE A 14 -19.11 20.57 -3.30
C ILE A 14 -17.77 20.51 -2.55
N LEU A 15 -17.40 21.60 -1.85
CA LEU A 15 -16.18 21.65 -1.05
C LEU A 15 -16.21 20.63 0.10
N ALA A 16 -17.36 20.46 0.75
CA ALA A 16 -17.54 19.45 1.80
C ALA A 16 -17.42 18.01 1.24
N PHE A 17 -17.99 17.72 0.07
CA PHE A 17 -17.83 16.42 -0.60
C PHE A 17 -16.37 16.12 -0.94
N CYS A 18 -15.63 17.10 -1.48
CA CYS A 18 -14.20 16.94 -1.76
C CYS A 18 -13.39 16.67 -0.48
N LEU A 19 -13.67 17.37 0.61
CA LEU A 19 -12.97 17.18 1.89
C LEU A 19 -13.24 15.80 2.50
N VAL A 20 -14.47 15.27 2.38
CA VAL A 20 -14.81 13.91 2.85
C VAL A 20 -14.11 12.84 2.00
N ILE A 21 -14.02 13.01 0.68
CA ILE A 21 -13.32 12.07 -0.21
C ILE A 21 -11.81 12.05 0.09
N VAL A 22 -11.20 13.22 0.31
CA VAL A 22 -9.77 13.31 0.65
C VAL A 22 -9.48 12.73 2.03
N ALA A 23 -10.33 13.00 3.04
CA ALA A 23 -10.18 12.44 4.38
C ALA A 23 -10.35 10.90 4.42
N SER A 24 -11.26 10.35 3.61
CA SER A 24 -11.42 8.89 3.48
C SER A 24 -10.25 8.25 2.72
N ALA A 25 -9.67 8.92 1.72
CA ALA A 25 -8.44 8.47 1.06
C ALA A 25 -7.18 8.58 1.94
N LEU A 26 -7.18 9.50 2.91
CA LEU A 26 -6.12 9.68 3.93
C LEU A 26 -6.24 8.71 5.11
N SER A 27 -7.25 7.83 5.12
CA SER A 27 -7.26 6.66 5.98
C SER A 27 -6.11 5.77 5.49
N SER A 28 -4.91 6.11 5.95
CA SER A 28 -3.75 5.26 5.92
C SER A 28 -4.20 4.01 6.63
N ASN A 29 -4.64 3.02 5.86
CA ASN A 29 -4.63 1.65 6.29
C ASN A 29 -3.17 1.35 6.51
N SER A 30 -2.65 1.72 7.68
CA SER A 30 -1.46 1.13 8.24
C SER A 30 -1.85 -0.32 8.55
N THR A 31 -2.05 -1.11 7.49
CA THR A 31 -1.58 -2.48 7.47
C THR A 31 -0.11 -2.34 7.74
N GLU A 32 0.27 -2.36 9.02
CA GLU A 32 1.62 -2.71 9.39
C GLU A 32 1.87 -4.05 8.70
N GLU A 33 2.60 -3.99 7.59
CA GLU A 33 3.01 -5.19 6.91
C GLU A 33 3.73 -6.04 7.94
N PRO A 34 3.36 -7.33 8.07
CA PRO A 34 3.94 -8.17 9.09
C PRO A 34 5.47 -8.08 8.99
N PRO A 35 6.16 -7.97 10.14
CA PRO A 35 7.62 -7.94 10.13
C PRO A 35 8.13 -9.22 9.46
N CYS A 36 9.23 -9.10 8.71
CA CYS A 36 9.87 -10.27 8.13
C CYS A 36 10.41 -11.18 9.24
N PRO A 37 10.50 -12.49 9.00
CA PRO A 37 11.07 -13.42 9.98
C PRO A 37 12.55 -13.09 10.27
N ASP A 38 13.08 -13.61 11.39
CA ASP A 38 14.47 -13.36 11.77
C ASP A 38 15.47 -13.74 10.68
N GLY A 39 16.39 -12.82 10.36
CA GLY A 39 17.39 -12.99 9.32
C GLY A 39 16.90 -12.70 7.89
N TRP A 40 15.63 -12.37 7.70
CA TRP A 40 15.08 -11.95 6.41
C TRP A 40 15.15 -10.43 6.25
N LEU A 41 15.48 -9.98 5.05
CA LEU A 41 15.54 -8.58 4.68
C LEU A 41 14.26 -8.16 3.95
N ARG A 42 13.65 -7.06 4.39
CA ARG A 42 12.47 -6.50 3.70
C ARG A 42 12.89 -5.59 2.56
N LEU A 43 12.31 -5.83 1.39
CA LEU A 43 12.38 -4.93 0.24
C LEU A 43 10.98 -4.80 -0.35
N PHE A 44 10.41 -3.59 -0.29
CA PHE A 44 8.99 -3.33 -0.57
C PHE A 44 8.07 -4.26 0.24
N ASN A 45 7.09 -4.89 -0.44
CA ASN A 45 6.11 -5.82 0.12
C ASN A 45 6.62 -7.27 0.26
N SER A 46 7.93 -7.51 0.18
CA SER A 46 8.49 -8.86 0.15
C SER A 46 9.70 -9.03 1.07
N CYS A 47 9.83 -10.23 1.61
CA CYS A 47 10.94 -10.63 2.47
C CYS A 47 11.89 -11.54 1.69
N TYR A 48 13.19 -11.31 1.83
CA TYR A 48 14.23 -12.04 1.12
C TYR A 48 15.25 -12.61 2.11
N LEU A 49 15.63 -13.87 1.93
CA LEU A 49 16.69 -14.52 2.68
C LEU A 49 17.88 -14.80 1.76
N PHE A 50 19.06 -14.39 2.19
CA PHE A 50 20.31 -14.68 1.49
C PHE A 50 20.97 -15.90 2.14
N GLU A 51 20.91 -17.04 1.44
CA GLU A 51 21.62 -18.25 1.88
C GLU A 51 23.12 -18.05 1.74
N THR A 52 23.85 -18.38 2.81
CA THR A 52 25.31 -18.24 2.88
C THR A 52 26.04 -19.49 2.41
N GLU A 53 25.35 -20.64 2.41
CA GLU A 53 25.90 -21.89 1.91
C GLU A 53 25.82 -22.01 0.39
N LYS A 54 26.86 -22.60 -0.21
CA LYS A 54 26.87 -22.88 -1.66
C LYS A 54 26.08 -24.16 -1.93
N LEU A 55 24.85 -23.98 -2.38
CA LEU A 55 23.96 -25.06 -2.79
C LEU A 55 23.90 -25.15 -4.32
N ASN A 56 23.70 -26.37 -4.83
CA ASN A 56 23.24 -26.52 -6.22
C ASN A 56 21.77 -26.09 -6.33
N PHE A 57 21.29 -25.88 -7.55
CA PHE A 57 19.94 -25.36 -7.78
C PHE A 57 18.84 -26.18 -7.09
N GLY A 58 18.89 -27.51 -7.19
CA GLY A 58 17.88 -28.38 -6.58
C GLY A 58 17.86 -28.28 -5.06
N MET A 59 19.04 -28.23 -4.43
CA MET A 59 19.14 -28.06 -2.98
C MET A 59 18.70 -26.65 -2.54
N ALA A 60 19.01 -25.61 -3.32
CA ALA A 60 18.58 -24.25 -3.02
C ALA A 60 17.04 -24.10 -3.06
N VAL A 61 16.38 -24.71 -4.05
CA VAL A 61 14.92 -24.75 -4.12
C VAL A 61 14.32 -25.46 -2.91
N THR A 62 14.85 -26.64 -2.57
CA THR A 62 14.38 -27.39 -1.39
C THR A 62 14.58 -26.61 -0.09
N ASN A 63 15.75 -25.98 0.09
CA ASN A 63 16.04 -25.18 1.28
C ASN A 63 15.11 -23.96 1.40
N CYS A 64 14.82 -23.29 0.29
CA CYS A 64 13.88 -22.17 0.26
C CYS A 64 12.46 -22.55 0.72
N VAL A 65 12.02 -23.79 0.48
CA VAL A 65 10.68 -24.27 0.87
C VAL A 65 10.63 -24.71 2.34
N LEU A 66 11.76 -25.14 2.91
CA LEU A 66 11.84 -25.65 4.28
C LEU A 66 12.01 -24.54 5.34
N LYS A 67 12.38 -23.34 4.92
CA LYS A 67 12.54 -22.15 5.77
C LYS A 67 11.22 -21.41 5.93
#